data_AF-A0ABD1D077-F1
#
_entry.id   AF-A0ABD1D077-F1
#
_cell.length_a   1.000
_cell.length_b   1.000
_cell.length_c   1.000
_cell.angle_alpha   90.00
_cell.angle_beta   90.00
_cell.angle_gamma   90.00
#
_symmetry.space_group_name_H-M   'P 1'
#
loop_
_entity.id
_entity.type
_entity.pdbx_description
1 polymer ?
#
loop_
_entity_poly.entity_id
_entity_poly.type
_entity_poly.pdbx_seq_one_letter_code
_entity_poly.pdbx_strand_id
1 'polypeptide(L)'
;MKSALFFGKQIPVKECMEDKFFEEIEKLDFENDPESQRLYIKNWVENTTHGEITDLLIPGSITKNTKLAIANAAYFKGTWQSKFKPEETKKEIFYVSNERHEFVDMMHVEGTFNHAANEKLGCHILELPYTGQDEASRVSMFVFLPPTESNALTNSLPASPRRRTSSAGQ
;
A
#
# COMPACT_ATOMS: atom_id res chain seq x y z
N MET A 1 -5.13 7.25 -6.04
CA MET A 1 -3.80 6.78 -6.49
C MET A 1 -3.32 7.73 -7.56
N LYS A 2 -2.07 8.19 -7.50
CA LYS A 2 -1.42 8.94 -8.57
C LYS A 2 -0.06 8.35 -8.85
N SER A 3 0.31 8.32 -10.13
CA SER A 3 1.64 7.91 -10.58
C SER A 3 2.33 9.11 -11.23
N ALA A 4 3.65 9.19 -11.10
CA ALA A 4 4.47 10.18 -11.78
C ALA A 4 5.79 9.55 -12.25
N LEU A 5 6.26 10.03 -13.40
CA LEU A 5 7.51 9.67 -14.06
C LEU A 5 8.38 10.93 -14.14
N PHE A 6 9.42 10.97 -13.31
CA PHE A 6 10.37 12.06 -13.26
C PHE A 6 11.59 11.75 -14.12
N PHE A 7 11.66 12.34 -15.31
CA PHE A 7 12.78 12.18 -16.22
C PHE A 7 13.86 13.24 -15.97
N GLY A 8 15.13 12.88 -16.16
CA GLY A 8 16.20 13.88 -16.26
C GLY A 8 15.93 14.83 -17.44
N LYS A 9 16.16 16.14 -17.24
CA LYS A 9 15.91 17.18 -18.27
C LYS A 9 16.52 16.86 -19.64
N GLN A 10 17.69 16.23 -19.65
CA GLN A 10 18.48 15.89 -20.82
C GLN A 10 18.00 14.62 -21.54
N ILE A 11 17.08 13.85 -20.95
CA ILE A 11 16.58 12.63 -21.55
C ILE A 11 15.48 12.98 -22.57
N PRO A 12 15.61 12.62 -23.85
CA PRO A 12 14.50 12.75 -24.79
C PRO A 12 13.38 11.77 -24.42
N VAL A 13 12.15 12.25 -24.36
CA VAL A 13 10.96 11.39 -24.23
C VAL A 13 10.30 11.29 -25.60
N LYS A 14 9.83 10.10 -25.95
CA LYS A 14 9.16 9.89 -27.22
C LYS A 14 7.80 10.59 -27.19
N GLU A 15 7.42 11.22 -28.31
CA GLU A 15 6.13 11.90 -28.49
C GLU A 15 4.94 11.04 -28.03
N CYS A 16 4.91 9.75 -28.37
CA CYS A 16 3.83 8.85 -27.96
C CYS A 16 3.71 8.63 -26.43
N MET A 17 4.78 8.88 -25.66
CA MET A 17 4.74 8.86 -24.20
C MET A 17 4.26 10.20 -23.66
N GLU A 18 4.68 11.31 -24.27
CA GLU A 18 4.18 12.63 -23.93
C GLU A 18 2.67 12.69 -24.19
N ASP A 19 2.18 12.22 -25.33
CA ASP A 19 0.75 12.21 -25.66
C ASP A 19 -0.10 11.39 -24.67
N LYS A 20 0.43 10.26 -24.18
CA LYS A 20 -0.34 9.32 -23.36
C LYS A 20 -0.22 9.56 -21.85
N PHE A 21 0.87 10.19 -21.42
CA PHE A 21 1.21 10.35 -20.01
C PHE A 21 1.62 11.80 -19.68
N PHE A 22 1.09 12.79 -20.41
CA PHE A 22 1.49 14.19 -20.23
C PHE A 22 1.23 14.71 -18.81
N GLU A 23 0.22 14.20 -18.11
CA GLU A 23 -0.09 14.62 -16.73
C GLU A 23 0.81 13.94 -15.69
N GLU A 24 1.43 12.81 -16.05
CA GLU A 24 2.30 12.03 -15.18
C GLU A 24 3.79 12.25 -15.45
N ILE A 25 4.17 12.87 -16.57
CA ILE A 25 5.58 13.09 -16.93
C ILE A 25 6.05 14.47 -16.46
N GLU A 26 7.15 14.47 -15.72
CA GLU A 26 7.84 15.68 -15.29
C GLU A 26 9.35 15.63 -15.59
N LYS A 27 9.95 16.77 -15.89
CA LYS A 27 11.39 16.91 -16.21
C LYS A 27 12.13 17.58 -15.06
N LEU A 28 13.05 16.86 -14.41
CA LEU A 28 13.77 17.30 -13.21
C LEU A 28 15.29 17.39 -13.41
N ASP A 29 15.94 18.31 -12.69
CA ASP A 29 17.40 18.55 -12.76
C ASP A 29 18.24 17.61 -11.90
N PHE A 30 18.27 16.34 -12.23
CA PHE A 30 19.09 15.41 -11.43
C PHE A 30 20.59 15.73 -11.51
N GLU A 31 21.08 16.31 -12.61
CA GLU A 31 22.51 16.50 -12.86
C GLU A 31 23.12 17.66 -12.07
N ASN A 32 22.43 18.81 -12.05
CA ASN A 32 22.95 19.99 -11.38
C ASN A 32 22.50 20.07 -9.91
N ASP A 33 21.29 19.58 -9.59
CA ASP A 33 20.70 19.76 -8.26
C ASP A 33 19.90 18.53 -7.76
N PRO A 34 20.55 17.35 -7.64
CA PRO A 34 19.88 16.10 -7.30
C PRO A 34 19.15 16.11 -5.95
N GLU A 35 19.70 16.79 -4.95
CA GLU A 35 19.11 16.82 -3.61
C GLU A 35 17.83 17.66 -3.58
N SER A 36 17.77 18.80 -4.26
CA SER A 36 16.50 19.55 -4.37
C SER A 36 15.46 18.77 -5.17
N GLN A 37 15.85 18.03 -6.22
CA GLN A 37 14.90 17.17 -6.95
C GLN A 37 14.40 16.01 -6.08
N ARG A 38 15.26 15.45 -5.22
CA ARG A 38 14.85 14.43 -4.24
C ARG A 38 13.80 14.98 -3.29
N LEU A 39 14.02 16.17 -2.74
CA LEU A 39 13.08 16.84 -1.84
C LEU A 39 11.77 17.20 -2.57
N TYR A 40 11.84 17.59 -3.83
CA TYR A 40 10.66 17.82 -4.65
C TYR A 40 9.80 16.56 -4.78
N ILE A 41 10.39 15.42 -5.19
CA ILE A 41 9.66 14.15 -5.32
C ILE A 41 9.13 13.70 -3.96
N LYS A 42 9.92 13.85 -2.89
CA LYS A 42 9.48 13.57 -1.52
C LYS A 42 8.20 14.34 -1.18
N ASN A 43 8.22 15.66 -1.37
CA ASN A 43 7.08 16.53 -1.08
C ASN A 43 5.87 16.22 -1.98
N TRP A 44 6.10 15.86 -3.25
CA TRP A 44 5.04 15.42 -4.16
C TRP A 44 4.32 14.17 -3.63
N VAL A 45 5.07 13.18 -3.11
CA VAL A 45 4.50 11.97 -2.48
C VAL A 45 3.75 12.32 -1.20
N GLU A 46 4.36 13.14 -0.34
CA GLU A 46 3.77 13.57 0.92
C GLU A 46 2.43 14.28 0.68
N ASN A 47 2.38 15.24 -0.24
CA ASN A 47 1.15 15.93 -0.62
C ASN A 47 0.10 14.98 -1.21
N THR A 48 0.52 14.07 -2.09
CA THR A 48 -0.39 13.08 -2.70
C THR A 48 -0.99 12.13 -1.66
N THR A 49 -0.28 11.91 -0.55
CA THR A 49 -0.67 11.00 0.52
C THR A 49 -1.23 11.72 1.75
N HIS A 50 -1.55 13.02 1.64
CA HIS A 50 -2.07 13.84 2.73
C HIS A 50 -1.16 13.85 3.97
N GLY A 51 0.15 13.75 3.78
CA GLY A 51 1.14 13.76 4.85
C GLY A 51 1.42 12.40 5.50
N GLU A 52 0.77 11.32 5.07
CA GLU A 52 0.95 9.99 5.68
C GLU A 52 2.26 9.31 5.24
N ILE A 53 2.78 9.63 4.04
CA ILE A 53 4.06 9.12 3.55
C ILE A 53 5.04 10.27 3.40
N THR A 54 5.81 10.52 4.46
CA THR A 54 6.79 11.63 4.49
C THR A 54 8.14 11.20 3.94
N ASP A 55 8.67 10.04 4.29
CA ASP A 55 10.09 9.73 4.09
C ASP A 55 10.35 8.62 3.07
N LEU A 56 9.73 8.73 1.88
CA LEU A 56 9.92 7.74 0.81
C LEU A 56 11.36 7.71 0.26
N LEU A 57 11.99 8.88 0.09
CA LEU A 57 13.31 9.02 -0.53
C LEU A 57 14.37 9.46 0.49
N ILE A 58 15.21 8.51 0.89
CA ILE A 58 16.36 8.78 1.77
C ILE A 58 17.44 9.63 1.07
N PRO A 59 18.24 10.41 1.80
CA PRO A 59 19.36 11.18 1.22
C PRO A 59 20.28 10.32 0.34
N GLY A 60 20.73 10.87 -0.80
CA GLY A 60 21.57 10.14 -1.75
C GLY A 60 20.86 9.10 -2.64
N SER A 61 19.56 8.85 -2.46
CA SER A 61 18.78 7.95 -3.34
C SER A 61 18.60 8.50 -4.76
N ILE A 62 18.62 9.82 -4.91
CA ILE A 62 18.65 10.52 -6.19
C ILE A 62 20.04 11.13 -6.35
N THR A 63 20.70 10.83 -7.45
CA THR A 63 22.07 11.27 -7.77
C THR A 63 22.13 11.96 -9.14
N LYS A 64 23.28 12.55 -9.47
CA LYS A 64 23.57 13.15 -10.79
C LYS A 64 23.42 12.18 -11.97
N ASN A 65 23.55 10.88 -11.70
CA ASN A 65 23.42 9.84 -12.72
C ASN A 65 21.97 9.36 -12.90
N THR A 66 21.03 9.83 -12.08
CA THR A 66 19.61 9.46 -12.19
C THR A 66 19.05 9.96 -13.51
N LYS A 67 18.47 9.05 -14.30
CA LYS A 67 17.84 9.39 -15.59
C LYS A 67 16.32 9.33 -15.52
N LEU A 68 15.77 8.50 -14.64
CA LEU A 68 14.36 8.32 -14.42
C LEU A 68 14.10 7.91 -12.97
N ALA A 69 13.11 8.51 -12.33
CA ALA A 69 12.51 8.04 -11.09
C ALA A 69 11.00 7.86 -11.32
N ILE A 70 10.44 6.75 -10.87
CA ILE A 70 9.00 6.48 -10.96
C ILE A 70 8.46 6.42 -9.53
N ALA A 71 7.41 7.18 -9.25
CA ALA A 71 6.73 7.16 -7.98
C ALA A 71 5.26 6.79 -8.20
N ASN A 72 4.75 5.90 -7.35
CA ASN A 72 3.32 5.65 -7.22
C ASN A 72 2.93 5.91 -5.78
N ALA A 73 1.98 6.82 -5.60
CA ALA A 73 1.45 7.21 -4.31
C ALA A 73 -0.04 6.92 -4.26
N ALA A 74 -0.42 6.06 -3.31
CA ALA A 74 -1.80 5.69 -3.07
C ALA A 74 -2.16 6.01 -1.62
N TYR A 75 -3.21 6.80 -1.46
CA TYR A 75 -3.84 7.05 -0.17
C TYR A 75 -5.32 6.69 -0.30
N PHE A 76 -5.82 5.96 0.68
CA PHE A 76 -7.22 5.57 0.74
C PHE A 76 -7.75 5.86 2.14
N LYS A 77 -8.81 6.67 2.19
CA LYS A 77 -9.56 6.96 3.42
C LYS A 77 -11.03 6.72 3.14
N GLY A 78 -11.49 5.54 3.51
CA GLY A 78 -12.90 5.16 3.42
C GLY A 78 -13.62 5.36 4.75
N THR A 79 -14.92 5.67 4.68
CA THR A 79 -15.81 5.58 5.83
C THR A 79 -16.49 4.22 5.81
N TRP A 80 -16.50 3.48 6.92
CA TRP A 80 -17.22 2.20 6.99
C TRP A 80 -18.72 2.40 6.75
N GLN A 81 -19.36 1.48 6.01
CA GLN A 81 -20.81 1.47 5.87
C GLN A 81 -21.48 1.23 7.24
N SER A 82 -20.97 0.25 7.99
CA SER A 82 -21.31 0.00 9.39
C SER A 82 -20.18 0.52 10.28
N LYS A 83 -20.33 1.72 10.84
CA LYS A 83 -19.28 2.35 11.65
C LYS A 83 -19.13 1.70 13.02
N PHE A 84 -17.89 1.56 13.45
CA PHE A 84 -17.54 1.27 14.84
C PHE A 84 -17.82 2.50 15.70
N LYS A 85 -18.53 2.29 16.81
CA LYS A 85 -18.76 3.33 17.81
C LYS A 85 -17.52 3.44 18.69
N PRO A 86 -16.89 4.63 18.84
CA PRO A 86 -15.70 4.78 19.67
C PRO A 86 -15.89 4.29 21.11
N GLU A 87 -17.12 4.36 21.64
CA GLU A 87 -17.49 3.94 22.99
C GLU A 87 -17.43 2.41 23.17
N GLU A 88 -17.52 1.66 22.07
CA GLU A 88 -17.43 0.19 22.08
C GLU A 88 -15.99 -0.31 21.93
N THR A 89 -15.03 0.59 21.68
CA THR A 89 -13.61 0.23 21.60
C THR A 89 -13.04 -0.01 23.00
N LYS A 90 -12.45 -1.18 23.23
CA LYS A 90 -11.94 -1.60 24.55
C LYS A 90 -10.52 -2.15 24.45
N LYS A 91 -9.77 -2.08 25.55
CA LYS A 91 -8.46 -2.74 25.66
C LYS A 91 -8.66 -4.25 25.76
N GLU A 92 -8.19 -4.97 24.74
CA GLU A 92 -8.26 -6.44 24.70
C GLU A 92 -6.91 -7.04 24.32
N ILE A 93 -6.76 -8.34 24.58
CA ILE A 93 -5.52 -9.08 24.31
C ILE A 93 -5.46 -9.45 22.83
N PHE A 94 -4.38 -9.05 22.16
CA PHE A 94 -4.00 -9.52 20.84
C PHE A 94 -2.81 -10.47 20.94
N TYR A 95 -3.00 -11.70 20.45
CA TYR A 95 -1.96 -12.73 20.46
C TYR A 95 -1.06 -12.56 19.22
N VAL A 96 0.13 -12.00 19.41
CA VAL A 96 1.15 -11.84 18.36
C VAL A 96 1.77 -13.20 18.01
N SER A 97 1.94 -14.06 19.01
CA SER A 97 2.35 -15.45 18.90
C SER A 97 1.80 -16.25 20.09
N ASN A 98 2.06 -17.56 20.14
CA ASN A 98 1.64 -18.39 21.28
C ASN A 98 2.24 -17.94 22.63
N GLU A 99 3.37 -17.22 22.58
CA GLU A 99 4.14 -16.83 23.77
C GLU A 99 4.06 -15.32 24.04
N ARG A 100 3.67 -14.51 23.04
CA ARG A 100 3.62 -13.05 23.13
C ARG A 100 2.22 -12.53 22.86
N HIS A 101 1.75 -11.69 23.77
CA HIS A 101 0.50 -10.95 23.62
C HIS A 101 0.68 -9.49 24.00
N GLU A 102 -0.20 -8.64 23.46
CA GLU A 102 -0.22 -7.21 23.72
C GLU A 102 -1.65 -6.73 23.93
N PHE A 103 -1.83 -5.67 24.72
CA PHE A 103 -3.13 -5.01 24.82
C PHE A 103 -3.30 -4.01 23.68
N VAL A 104 -4.35 -4.17 22.88
CA VAL A 104 -4.69 -3.28 21.77
C VAL A 104 -6.05 -2.64 22.00
N ASP A 105 -6.31 -1.49 21.37
CA ASP A 105 -7.66 -0.92 21.29
C ASP A 105 -8.46 -1.73 20.26
N MET A 106 -9.22 -2.71 20.73
CA MET A 106 -10.04 -3.57 19.88
C MET A 106 -11.39 -2.90 19.63
N MET A 107 -11.76 -2.74 18.36
CA MET A 107 -13.03 -2.14 17.96
C MET A 107 -14.13 -3.21 17.86
N HIS A 108 -15.35 -2.88 18.31
CA HIS A 108 -16.50 -3.79 18.26
C HIS A 108 -17.66 -3.20 17.46
N VAL A 109 -18.30 -4.03 16.63
CA VAL A 109 -19.52 -3.70 15.92
C VAL A 109 -20.36 -4.96 15.75
N GLU A 110 -21.66 -4.85 15.97
CA GLU A 110 -22.62 -5.92 15.71
C GLU A 110 -23.49 -5.53 14.51
N GLY A 111 -23.73 -6.48 13.61
CA GLY A 111 -24.49 -6.23 12.39
C GLY A 111 -24.52 -7.44 11.47
N THR A 112 -25.20 -7.30 10.34
CA THR A 112 -25.18 -8.30 9.26
C THR A 112 -24.04 -7.98 8.30
N PHE A 113 -23.13 -8.92 8.12
CA PHE A 113 -21.98 -8.81 7.24
C PHE A 113 -21.88 -10.06 6.35
N ASN A 114 -21.30 -9.90 5.16
CA ASN A 114 -20.94 -11.06 4.35
C ASN A 114 -19.78 -11.79 5.04
N HIS A 115 -19.99 -13.06 5.35
CA HIS A 115 -19.04 -13.93 6.01
C HIS A 115 -19.04 -15.30 5.34
N ALA A 116 -17.86 -15.90 5.23
CA ALA A 116 -17.71 -17.25 4.73
C ALA A 116 -16.60 -17.98 5.49
N ALA A 117 -16.77 -19.28 5.71
CA ALA A 117 -15.67 -20.17 6.05
C ALA A 117 -15.11 -20.77 4.75
N ASN A 118 -13.80 -20.72 4.56
CA ASN A 118 -13.13 -21.30 3.40
C ASN A 118 -12.28 -22.48 3.85
N GLU A 119 -12.76 -23.71 3.61
CA GLU A 119 -12.07 -24.94 4.01
C GLU A 119 -10.71 -25.10 3.31
N LYS A 120 -10.60 -24.67 2.05
CA LYS A 120 -9.37 -24.78 1.27
C LYS A 120 -8.25 -23.90 1.82
N LEU A 121 -8.60 -22.70 2.28
CA LEU A 121 -7.67 -21.77 2.92
C LEU A 121 -7.57 -22.00 4.44
N GLY A 122 -8.48 -22.78 5.01
CA GLY A 122 -8.59 -23.01 6.45
C GLY A 122 -8.82 -21.71 7.23
N CYS A 123 -9.68 -20.79 6.75
CA CYS A 123 -9.91 -19.52 7.41
C CYS A 123 -11.35 -19.03 7.32
N HIS A 124 -11.72 -18.12 8.23
CA HIS A 124 -12.92 -17.30 8.12
C HIS A 124 -12.61 -16.05 7.32
N ILE A 125 -13.52 -15.64 6.45
CA ILE A 125 -13.43 -14.46 5.60
C ILE A 125 -14.60 -13.55 5.95
N LEU A 126 -14.30 -12.31 6.29
CA LEU A 126 -15.28 -11.27 6.58
C LEU A 126 -15.13 -10.12 5.59
N GLU A 127 -16.23 -9.66 4.99
CA GLU A 127 -16.27 -8.44 4.19
C GLU A 127 -16.76 -7.26 5.03
N LEU A 128 -15.97 -6.18 5.04
CA LEU A 128 -16.29 -4.90 5.66
C LEU A 128 -16.41 -3.83 4.57
N PRO A 129 -17.64 -3.48 4.13
CA PRO A 129 -17.84 -2.50 3.09
C PRO A 129 -17.59 -1.07 3.59
N TYR A 130 -16.98 -0.26 2.73
CA TYR A 130 -16.96 1.19 2.88
C TYR A 130 -18.23 1.80 2.26
N THR A 131 -18.63 2.97 2.74
CA THR A 131 -19.70 3.78 2.15
C THR A 131 -19.30 4.18 0.73
N GLY A 132 -20.02 3.68 -0.28
CA GLY A 132 -19.93 4.12 -1.67
C GLY A 132 -21.12 5.01 -2.06
N GLN A 133 -20.94 5.89 -3.05
CA GLN A 133 -22.04 6.69 -3.60
C GLN A 133 -22.79 5.97 -4.74
N ASP A 134 -22.13 5.07 -5.45
CA ASP A 134 -22.68 4.27 -6.54
C ASP A 134 -22.04 2.87 -6.59
N GLU A 135 -22.59 1.99 -7.45
CA GLU A 135 -22.09 0.62 -7.59
C GLU A 135 -20.65 0.55 -8.13
N ALA A 136 -20.22 1.53 -8.93
CA ALA A 136 -18.89 1.60 -9.52
C ALA A 136 -17.81 2.00 -8.51
N SER A 137 -18.20 2.63 -7.39
CA SER A 137 -17.32 3.12 -6.34
C SER A 137 -17.35 2.26 -5.07
N ARG A 138 -17.97 1.07 -5.11
CA ARG A 138 -18.00 0.15 -3.96
C ARG A 138 -16.62 -0.43 -3.71
N VAL A 139 -16.10 -0.17 -2.52
CA VAL A 139 -14.84 -0.73 -2.01
C VAL A 139 -15.15 -1.45 -0.70
N SER A 140 -14.56 -2.62 -0.50
CA SER A 140 -14.66 -3.38 0.75
C SER A 140 -13.28 -3.83 1.21
N MET A 141 -13.09 -3.91 2.53
CA MET A 141 -11.97 -4.61 3.13
C MET A 141 -12.36 -6.06 3.37
N PHE A 142 -11.50 -7.00 2.97
CA PHE A 142 -11.66 -8.42 3.31
C PHE A 142 -10.67 -8.79 4.41
N VAL A 143 -11.17 -9.36 5.49
CA VAL A 143 -10.37 -9.85 6.61
C VAL A 143 -10.35 -11.37 6.55
N PHE A 144 -9.16 -11.95 6.46
CA PHE A 144 -8.93 -13.39 6.47
C PHE A 144 -8.40 -13.77 7.86
N LEU A 145 -9.21 -14.47 8.64
CA LEU A 145 -8.90 -14.90 9.99
C LEU A 145 -8.68 -16.42 9.99
N PRO A 146 -7.42 -16.89 10.03
CA PRO A 146 -7.14 -18.31 10.20
C PRO A 146 -7.41 -18.77 11.65
N PRO A 147 -7.44 -20.08 11.91
CA PRO A 147 -7.58 -20.64 13.25
C PRO A 147 -6.39 -20.25 14.13
N THR A 148 -6.60 -20.35 15.45
CA THR A 148 -5.62 -20.11 16.51
C THR A 148 -4.60 -21.25 16.64
N GLU A 149 -3.98 -21.62 15.53
CA GLU A 149 -2.90 -22.60 15.47
C GLU A 149 -1.59 -21.94 15.02
N SER A 150 -0.46 -22.46 15.50
CA SER A 150 0.86 -22.02 15.04
C SER A 150 0.96 -22.10 13.51
N ASN A 151 1.47 -21.04 12.87
CA ASN A 151 1.66 -20.96 11.41
C ASN A 151 0.36 -20.98 10.57
N ALA A 152 -0.83 -20.85 11.16
CA ALA A 152 -2.08 -20.84 10.39
C ALA A 152 -2.17 -19.64 9.41
N LEU A 153 -1.61 -18.49 9.77
CA LEU A 153 -1.47 -17.32 8.88
C LEU A 153 -0.56 -17.61 7.68
N THR A 154 0.57 -18.30 7.89
CA THR A 154 1.48 -18.62 6.78
C THR A 154 0.95 -19.74 5.89
N ASN A 155 0.19 -20.68 6.44
CA ASN A 155 -0.43 -21.78 5.70
C ASN A 155 -1.66 -21.33 4.88
N SER A 156 -2.34 -20.26 5.29
CA SER A 156 -3.49 -19.70 4.57
C SER A 156 -3.09 -18.76 3.42
N LEU A 157 -1.82 -18.34 3.35
CA LEU A 157 -1.28 -17.53 2.26
C LEU A 157 -0.66 -18.42 1.16
N PRO A 158 -0.90 -18.14 -0.13
CA PRO A 158 -0.23 -18.84 -1.21
C PRO A 158 1.29 -18.60 -1.13
N ALA A 159 2.09 -19.65 -1.28
CA ALA A 159 3.54 -19.54 -1.32
C ALA A 159 3.98 -18.57 -2.43
N SER A 160 4.70 -17.51 -2.07
CA SER A 160 5.29 -16.58 -3.04
C SER A 160 6.16 -17.36 -4.04
N PRO A 161 6.10 -17.05 -5.34
CA PRO A 161 7.00 -17.67 -6.32
C PRO A 161 8.45 -17.41 -5.89
N ARG A 162 9.20 -18.47 -5.58
CA ARG A 162 10.64 -18.35 -5.31
C ARG A 162 11.29 -17.67 -6.52
N ARG A 163 12.05 -16.59 -6.29
CA ARG A 163 12.94 -16.01 -7.31
C ARG A 163 13.79 -17.15 -7.87
N ARG A 164 13.69 -17.42 -9.18
CA ARG A 164 14.67 -18.25 -9.89
C ARG A 164 16.01 -17.53 -9.77
N THR A 165 16.88 -17.99 -8.88
CA THR A 165 18.29 -17.68 -8.99
C THR A 165 18.81 -18.48 -10.18
N SER A 166 19.08 -17.80 -11.30
CA SER A 166 19.90 -18.39 -12.35
C SER A 166 21.32 -18.48 -11.80
N SER A 167 21.70 -19.66 -11.30
CA SER A 167 23.12 -20.01 -11.24
C SER A 167 23.58 -20.21 -12.68
N ALA A 168 24.07 -19.14 -13.29
CA ALA A 168 24.93 -19.25 -14.46
C ALA A 168 26.19 -19.98 -13.99
N GLY A 169 26.48 -21.12 -14.62
CA GLY A 169 27.64 -21.92 -14.31
C GLY A 169 28.95 -21.17 -14.57
N GLN A 170 29.94 -21.51 -13.77
CA GLN A 170 31.30 -21.77 -14.21
C GLN A 170 31.76 -23.06 -13.54
#